data_AF-A0A969MUF1-F1
#
_entry.id   AF-A0A969MUF1-F1
#
_cell.length_a   1.000
_cell.length_b   1.000
_cell.length_c   1.000
_cell.angle_alpha   90.00
_cell.angle_beta   90.00
_cell.angle_gamma   90.00
#
_symmetry.space_group_name_H-M   'P 1'
#
loop_
_entity.id
_entity.type
_entity.pdbx_description
1 polymer ?
#
loop_
_entity_poly.entity_id
_entity_poly.type
_entity_poly.pdbx_seq_one_letter_code
_entity_poly.pdbx_strand_id
1 'polypeptide(L)'
;MMNPSQLNLVQRPRRLRRTDALRRMIQETQLTANDLIYPLFVMEGENQKVEVSSMPGSYRFTLDLLLKEVAEAYELGIPAIALFPMVAEEKKDNAGTESYNPEGLVQRVVRAIKQDIPEVMIVTDVALDPFSSKGHDGIVSDAGEILNDETVEVLVQQAVSQAEAGTDIVAPSDMMDGRIGAIRDGLDEAGFTQVGILAYSAKYASAYYGPFRDALESAPKFGDKKTYQMDPANAREALKEVALDVEEGADMVMVKPALAYLDIIQLIKSVTDVPVAAYNVSGEYAMIKAAGQKGWIDEKKVMLETLTSMKRAGADVILT
;
A
#
# COMPACT_ATOMS: atom_id res chain seq x y z
N MET A 1 -3.06 -62.67 11.46
CA MET A 1 -4.21 -62.14 10.70
C MET A 1 -3.98 -60.66 10.51
N MET A 2 -3.85 -60.19 9.26
CA MET A 2 -3.74 -58.75 9.00
C MET A 2 -5.04 -58.09 9.43
N ASN A 3 -4.94 -57.00 10.20
CA ASN A 3 -6.10 -56.24 10.63
C ASN A 3 -6.79 -55.67 9.37
N PRO A 4 -8.04 -56.06 9.05
CA PRO A 4 -8.71 -55.71 7.80
C PRO A 4 -8.97 -54.21 7.63
N SER A 5 -8.66 -53.40 8.65
CA SER A 5 -8.75 -51.94 8.66
C SER A 5 -7.46 -51.21 8.24
N GLN A 6 -6.35 -51.93 7.97
CA GLN A 6 -5.05 -51.29 7.77
C GLN A 6 -4.75 -51.04 6.29
N LEU A 7 -4.85 -49.78 5.86
CA LEU A 7 -4.51 -49.34 4.50
C LEU A 7 -3.00 -49.49 4.22
N ASN A 8 -2.62 -50.13 3.12
CA ASN A 8 -1.23 -50.30 2.67
C ASN A 8 -0.73 -49.10 1.83
N LEU A 9 -0.65 -47.92 2.44
CA LEU A 9 -0.21 -46.68 1.77
C LEU A 9 1.30 -46.43 1.92
N VAL A 10 2.00 -46.25 0.79
CA VAL A 10 3.41 -45.85 0.72
C VAL A 10 3.59 -44.37 1.13
N GLN A 11 2.85 -43.47 0.48
CA GLN A 11 2.90 -42.04 0.76
C GLN A 11 1.89 -41.66 1.86
N ARG A 12 2.38 -40.95 2.89
CA ARG A 12 1.54 -40.46 4.00
C ARG A 12 1.94 -39.03 4.37
N PRO A 13 1.40 -38.00 3.71
CA PRO A 13 1.76 -36.61 3.96
C PRO A 13 1.61 -36.18 5.43
N ARG A 14 0.69 -36.79 6.19
CA ARG A 14 0.53 -36.58 7.64
C ARG A 14 1.81 -36.85 8.44
N ARG A 15 2.78 -37.63 7.92
CA ARG A 15 4.08 -37.88 8.58
C ARG A 15 4.83 -36.59 8.87
N LEU A 16 4.81 -35.61 7.95
CA LEU A 16 5.45 -34.31 8.14
C LEU A 16 4.62 -33.35 9.02
N ARG A 17 3.33 -33.66 9.26
CA ARG A 17 2.40 -32.85 10.05
C ARG A 17 2.16 -33.40 11.46
N ARG A 18 2.97 -34.34 11.95
CA ARG A 18 2.66 -35.05 13.21
C ARG A 18 3.13 -34.32 14.47
N THR A 19 4.21 -33.54 14.38
CA THR A 19 4.81 -32.82 15.51
C THR A 19 5.08 -31.38 15.11
N ASP A 20 5.12 -30.49 16.10
CA ASP A 20 5.54 -29.10 15.91
C ASP A 20 6.94 -28.98 15.27
N ALA A 21 7.94 -29.68 15.82
CA ALA A 21 9.31 -29.65 15.31
C ALA A 21 9.42 -30.01 13.80
N LEU A 22 8.70 -31.05 13.36
CA LEU A 22 8.63 -31.41 11.95
C LEU A 22 7.99 -30.33 11.09
N ARG A 23 6.87 -29.73 11.54
CA ARG A 23 6.22 -28.63 10.80
C ARG A 23 7.15 -27.43 10.65
N ARG A 24 7.84 -27.05 11.73
CA ARG A 24 8.82 -25.95 11.73
C ARG A 24 9.99 -26.21 10.78
N MET A 25 10.52 -27.43 10.76
CA MET A 25 11.68 -27.79 9.92
C MET A 25 11.38 -27.73 8.41
N ILE A 26 10.14 -28.01 8.01
CA ILE A 26 9.73 -28.08 6.60
C ILE A 26 8.91 -26.87 6.15
N GLN A 27 8.79 -25.84 6.98
CA GLN A 27 8.01 -24.65 6.67
C GLN A 27 8.66 -23.86 5.52
N GLU A 28 7.90 -23.65 4.44
CA GLU A 28 8.39 -22.99 3.22
C GLU A 28 8.37 -21.45 3.33
N THR A 29 7.50 -20.89 4.17
CA THR A 29 7.28 -19.44 4.27
C THR A 29 7.43 -18.97 5.70
N GLN A 30 8.24 -17.92 5.90
CA GLN A 30 8.39 -17.24 7.19
C GLN A 30 7.97 -15.78 7.01
N LEU A 31 7.20 -15.27 7.98
CA LEU A 31 6.80 -13.88 8.07
C LEU A 31 7.52 -13.25 9.25
N THR A 32 8.06 -12.05 9.05
CA THR A 32 8.83 -11.26 10.01
C THR A 32 8.41 -9.80 9.94
N ALA A 33 8.79 -8.99 10.94
CA ALA A 33 8.51 -7.55 10.92
C ALA A 33 9.22 -6.83 9.75
N ASN A 34 10.33 -7.36 9.25
CA ASN A 34 11.05 -6.83 8.09
C ASN A 34 10.24 -6.89 6.79
N ASP A 35 9.19 -7.71 6.75
CA ASP A 35 8.31 -7.83 5.58
C ASP A 35 7.20 -6.75 5.59
N LEU A 36 7.12 -5.90 6.62
CA LEU A 36 5.97 -5.02 6.86
C LEU A 36 6.30 -3.55 6.57
N ILE A 37 5.37 -2.88 5.91
CA ILE A 37 5.28 -1.41 5.85
C ILE A 37 4.00 -1.03 6.59
N TYR A 38 4.09 -0.10 7.54
CA TYR A 38 2.94 0.31 8.35
C TYR A 38 2.28 1.59 7.82
N PRO A 39 1.05 1.53 7.26
CA PRO A 39 0.31 2.70 6.81
C PRO A 39 -0.18 3.55 7.99
N LEU A 40 0.11 4.84 7.97
CA LEU A 40 -0.34 5.80 8.96
C LEU A 40 -1.07 6.99 8.34
N PHE A 41 -2.14 7.42 9.00
CA PHE A 41 -2.92 8.59 8.61
C PHE A 41 -2.50 9.81 9.42
N VAL A 42 -2.18 10.91 8.73
CA VAL A 42 -1.76 12.16 9.37
C VAL A 42 -2.76 13.28 9.09
N MET A 43 -2.99 14.14 10.07
CA MET A 43 -3.88 15.30 9.97
C MET A 43 -3.24 16.54 10.61
N GLU A 44 -3.77 17.71 10.27
CA GLU A 44 -3.40 18.97 10.90
C GLU A 44 -3.91 19.05 12.35
N GLY A 45 -3.25 19.88 13.16
CA GLY A 45 -3.63 20.14 14.56
C GLY A 45 -2.50 19.84 15.53
N GLU A 46 -2.84 19.76 16.82
CA GLU A 46 -1.90 19.52 17.91
C GLU A 46 -2.53 18.60 18.96
N ASN A 47 -1.78 17.58 19.39
CA ASN A 47 -2.16 16.65 20.44
C ASN A 47 -3.55 16.00 20.25
N GLN A 48 -3.83 15.55 19.02
CA GLN A 48 -5.08 14.87 18.68
C GLN A 48 -4.82 13.53 17.97
N LYS A 49 -5.60 12.52 18.40
CA LYS A 49 -5.66 11.19 17.80
C LYS A 49 -7.14 10.86 17.59
N VAL A 50 -7.58 10.79 16.34
CA VAL A 50 -9.01 10.61 15.97
C VAL A 50 -9.19 9.24 15.34
N GLU A 51 -10.07 8.41 15.92
CA GLU A 51 -10.32 7.06 15.42
C GLU A 51 -11.06 7.09 14.08
N VAL A 52 -10.66 6.21 13.16
CA VAL A 52 -11.38 5.95 11.92
C VAL A 52 -12.45 4.89 12.20
N SER A 53 -13.71 5.29 12.23
CA SER A 53 -14.83 4.43 12.67
C SER A 53 -14.98 3.13 11.87
N SER A 54 -14.70 3.16 10.56
CA SER A 54 -14.74 1.99 9.68
C SER A 54 -13.48 1.12 9.72
N MET A 55 -12.45 1.55 10.47
CA MET A 55 -11.20 0.82 10.73
C MET A 55 -10.90 0.80 12.24
N PRO A 56 -11.62 0.01 13.06
CA PRO A 56 -11.49 0.04 14.50
C PRO A 56 -10.05 -0.21 14.98
N GLY A 57 -9.51 0.69 15.80
CA GLY A 57 -8.10 0.67 16.22
C GLY A 57 -7.11 1.31 15.25
N SER A 58 -7.58 1.93 14.16
CA SER A 58 -6.79 2.81 13.30
C SER A 58 -7.16 4.28 13.53
N TYR A 59 -6.19 5.18 13.44
CA TYR A 59 -6.36 6.57 13.82
C TYR A 59 -5.73 7.53 12.82
N ARG A 60 -6.28 8.74 12.76
CA ARG A 60 -5.64 9.94 12.21
C ARG A 60 -4.87 10.64 13.33
N PHE A 61 -3.61 10.94 13.11
CA PHE A 61 -2.72 11.53 14.11
C PHE A 61 -2.31 12.94 13.73
N THR A 62 -2.24 13.84 14.71
CA THR A 62 -1.43 15.06 14.57
C THR A 62 0.05 14.69 14.60
N LEU A 63 0.89 15.53 13.98
CA LEU A 63 2.33 15.25 13.81
C LEU A 63 3.02 14.83 15.13
N ASP A 64 2.73 15.51 16.23
CA ASP A 64 3.34 15.26 17.54
C ASP A 64 3.03 13.86 18.11
N LEU A 65 1.86 13.30 17.78
CA LEU A 65 1.48 11.94 18.18
C LEU A 65 1.91 10.90 17.14
N LEU A 66 1.93 11.27 15.85
CA LEU A 66 2.43 10.42 14.78
C LEU A 66 3.90 10.05 15.03
N LEU A 67 4.75 11.01 15.43
CA LEU A 67 6.16 10.74 15.72
C LEU A 67 6.35 9.67 16.81
N LYS A 68 5.47 9.65 17.82
CA LYS A 68 5.49 8.62 18.88
C LYS A 68 5.10 7.25 18.34
N GLU A 69 4.07 7.20 17.48
CA GLU A 69 3.60 5.97 16.85
C GLU A 69 4.67 5.39 15.90
N VAL A 70 5.38 6.25 15.15
CA VAL A 70 6.50 5.83 14.28
C VAL A 70 7.66 5.28 15.12
N ALA A 71 8.01 5.94 16.24
CA ALA A 71 9.08 5.45 17.12
C ALA A 71 8.74 4.07 17.69
N GLU A 72 7.51 3.85 18.17
CA GLU A 72 7.07 2.55 18.66
C GLU A 72 7.09 1.47 17.57
N ALA A 73 6.61 1.79 16.37
CA ALA A 73 6.66 0.87 15.23
C ALA A 73 8.10 0.45 14.89
N TYR A 74 9.04 1.40 14.90
CA TYR A 74 10.45 1.13 14.65
C TYR A 74 11.09 0.28 15.76
N GLU A 75 10.79 0.54 17.04
CA GLU A 75 11.23 -0.30 18.17
C GLU A 75 10.73 -1.75 18.08
N LEU A 76 9.54 -1.96 17.50
CA LEU A 76 8.98 -3.29 17.22
C LEU A 76 9.64 -3.98 16.00
N GLY A 77 10.55 -3.31 15.31
CA GLY A 77 11.30 -3.83 14.17
C GLY A 77 10.58 -3.66 12.83
N ILE A 78 9.56 -2.80 12.73
CA ILE A 78 8.94 -2.45 11.46
C ILE A 78 9.86 -1.43 10.76
N PRO A 79 10.41 -1.75 9.58
CA PRO A 79 11.45 -0.91 8.96
C PRO A 79 10.88 0.34 8.29
N ALA A 80 9.58 0.39 7.99
CA ALA A 80 9.03 1.40 7.09
C ALA A 80 7.59 1.86 7.42
N ILE A 81 7.32 3.11 7.10
CA ILE A 81 6.02 3.77 7.25
C ILE A 81 5.53 4.25 5.89
N ALA A 82 4.25 4.00 5.58
CA ALA A 82 3.56 4.61 4.45
C ALA A 82 2.65 5.75 4.95
N LEU A 83 2.86 6.98 4.46
CA LEU A 83 2.15 8.17 4.94
C LEU A 83 0.96 8.53 4.05
N PHE A 84 -0.21 8.73 4.67
CA PHE A 84 -1.43 9.14 4.00
C PHE A 84 -2.02 10.41 4.65
N PRO A 85 -2.06 11.55 3.95
CA PRO A 85 -2.53 12.81 4.53
C PRO A 85 -4.06 12.95 4.46
N MET A 86 -4.69 13.34 5.57
CA MET A 86 -6.04 13.91 5.57
C MET A 86 -5.92 15.42 5.36
N VAL A 87 -6.15 15.88 4.13
CA VAL A 87 -6.07 17.29 3.76
C VAL A 87 -7.42 17.98 3.95
N ALA A 88 -7.39 19.18 4.51
CA ALA A 88 -8.60 19.98 4.73
C ALA A 88 -9.23 20.43 3.39
N GLU A 89 -10.56 20.49 3.33
CA GLU A 89 -11.31 20.71 2.09
C GLU A 89 -10.95 22.05 1.40
N GLU A 90 -10.64 23.09 2.16
CA GLU A 90 -10.25 24.41 1.66
C GLU A 90 -8.89 24.43 0.95
N LYS A 91 -8.07 23.40 1.14
CA LYS A 91 -6.79 23.19 0.45
C LYS A 91 -6.93 22.28 -0.77
N LYS A 92 -8.12 21.76 -1.05
CA LYS A 92 -8.36 20.88 -2.19
C LYS A 92 -8.82 21.68 -3.39
N ASP A 93 -8.21 21.42 -4.54
CA ASP A 93 -8.63 21.96 -5.84
C ASP A 93 -8.58 20.87 -6.93
N ASN A 94 -8.96 21.16 -8.17
CA ASN A 94 -8.93 20.16 -9.24
C ASN A 94 -7.52 19.88 -9.77
N ALA A 95 -6.59 20.82 -9.56
CA ALA A 95 -5.22 20.72 -10.04
C ALA A 95 -4.29 19.99 -9.04
N GLY A 96 -4.76 19.73 -7.82
CA GLY A 96 -3.98 19.10 -6.76
C GLY A 96 -2.84 19.98 -6.27
N THR A 97 -2.99 21.30 -6.23
CA THR A 97 -1.86 22.23 -5.96
C THR A 97 -1.20 22.03 -4.60
N GLU A 98 -1.95 21.58 -3.59
CA GLU A 98 -1.41 21.29 -2.25
C GLU A 98 -0.52 20.02 -2.24
N SER A 99 -0.60 19.15 -3.25
CA SER A 99 0.17 17.89 -3.31
C SER A 99 1.69 18.11 -3.37
N TYR A 100 2.12 19.19 -4.03
CA TYR A 100 3.53 19.57 -4.20
C TYR A 100 3.89 20.85 -3.43
N ASN A 101 3.07 21.27 -2.47
CA ASN A 101 3.39 22.38 -1.60
C ASN A 101 4.57 21.99 -0.68
N PRO A 102 5.73 22.69 -0.70
CA PRO A 102 6.87 22.34 0.14
C PRO A 102 6.56 22.47 1.65
N GLU A 103 5.55 23.27 2.01
CA GLU A 103 5.02 23.40 3.39
C GLU A 103 3.72 22.60 3.62
N GLY A 104 3.37 21.74 2.66
CA GLY A 104 2.27 20.80 2.75
C GLY A 104 2.44 19.81 3.91
N LEU A 105 1.32 19.18 4.30
CA LEU A 105 1.28 18.29 5.45
C LEU A 105 2.27 17.12 5.31
N VAL A 106 2.32 16.46 4.14
CA VAL A 106 3.22 15.33 3.89
C VAL A 106 4.67 15.77 4.02
N GLN A 107 5.06 16.84 3.34
CA GLN A 107 6.43 17.34 3.31
C GLN A 107 6.92 17.73 4.71
N ARG A 108 6.09 18.42 5.51
CA ARG A 108 6.44 18.74 6.91
C ARG A 108 6.59 17.48 7.78
N VAL A 109 5.72 16.49 7.59
CA VAL A 109 5.76 15.24 8.35
C VAL A 109 6.98 14.41 8.00
N VAL A 110 7.33 14.27 6.72
CA VAL A 110 8.53 13.57 6.27
C VAL A 110 9.77 14.20 6.88
N ARG A 111 9.92 15.54 6.80
CA ARG A 111 11.05 16.25 7.41
C ARG A 111 11.16 16.00 8.92
N ALA A 112 10.04 16.04 9.62
CA ALA A 112 10.01 15.80 11.06
C ALA A 112 10.40 14.35 11.42
N ILE A 113 9.90 13.35 10.70
CA ILE A 113 10.28 11.96 10.94
C ILE A 113 11.76 11.74 10.63
N LYS A 114 12.26 12.26 9.50
CA LYS A 114 13.68 12.14 9.14
C LYS A 114 14.61 12.86 10.11
N GLN A 115 14.14 13.88 10.81
CA GLN A 115 14.90 14.54 11.86
C GLN A 115 14.98 13.68 13.15
N ASP A 116 13.86 13.07 13.55
CA ASP A 116 13.75 12.40 14.85
C ASP A 116 14.12 10.90 14.79
N ILE A 117 13.89 10.25 13.65
CA ILE A 117 14.03 8.80 13.43
C ILE A 117 14.63 8.57 12.01
N PRO A 118 15.86 9.05 11.74
CA PRO A 118 16.43 9.04 10.38
C PRO A 118 16.53 7.65 9.75
N GLU A 119 16.63 6.59 10.54
CA GLU A 119 16.77 5.21 10.09
C GLU A 119 15.45 4.56 9.62
N VAL A 120 14.29 5.13 9.95
CA VAL A 120 13.01 4.57 9.45
C VAL A 120 12.85 4.93 7.98
N MET A 121 12.45 3.95 7.18
CA MET A 121 12.16 4.15 5.77
C MET A 121 10.78 4.81 5.63
N ILE A 122 10.71 5.88 4.85
CA ILE A 122 9.49 6.63 4.56
C ILE A 122 9.08 6.40 3.13
N VAL A 123 7.84 5.91 2.99
CA VAL A 123 7.14 5.73 1.74
C VAL A 123 6.03 6.76 1.66
N THR A 124 6.08 7.65 0.66
CA THR A 124 5.01 8.63 0.43
C THR A 124 4.17 8.27 -0.79
N ASP A 125 2.85 8.39 -0.64
CA ASP A 125 1.91 8.19 -1.73
C ASP A 125 2.00 9.36 -2.74
N VAL A 126 2.00 9.01 -4.03
CA VAL A 126 1.94 9.97 -5.15
C VAL A 126 0.63 9.71 -5.90
N ALA A 127 -0.37 10.55 -5.61
CA ALA A 127 -1.71 10.54 -6.18
C ALA A 127 -2.42 11.84 -5.76
N LEU A 128 -3.38 12.30 -6.57
CA LEU A 128 -4.08 13.56 -6.28
C LEU A 128 -5.35 13.40 -5.46
N ASP A 129 -5.85 12.19 -5.18
CA ASP A 129 -7.16 12.03 -4.53
C ASP A 129 -7.28 12.62 -3.12
N PRO A 130 -6.23 12.73 -2.28
CA PRO A 130 -6.33 13.45 -1.00
C PRO A 130 -6.39 14.97 -1.20
N PHE A 131 -5.87 15.48 -2.32
CA PHE A 131 -5.73 16.91 -2.65
C PHE A 131 -6.81 17.39 -3.63
N SER A 132 -7.56 16.45 -4.22
CA SER A 132 -8.51 16.72 -5.28
C SER A 132 -9.85 17.16 -4.71
N SER A 133 -10.32 18.34 -5.15
CA SER A 133 -11.71 18.79 -4.89
C SER A 133 -12.76 17.88 -5.54
N LYS A 134 -12.36 16.90 -6.37
CA LYS A 134 -13.22 15.93 -7.04
C LYS A 134 -13.11 14.52 -6.46
N GLY A 135 -12.08 14.22 -5.67
CA GLY A 135 -11.82 12.89 -5.10
C GLY A 135 -11.30 11.85 -6.11
N HIS A 136 -10.82 12.30 -7.28
CA HIS A 136 -10.15 11.46 -8.26
C HIS A 136 -8.62 11.58 -8.12
N ASP A 137 -7.91 10.52 -8.52
CA ASP A 137 -6.45 10.41 -8.41
C ASP A 137 -5.72 11.33 -9.41
N GLY A 138 -6.46 11.93 -10.35
CA GLY A 138 -5.97 12.87 -11.36
C GLY A 138 -6.91 14.05 -11.61
N ILE A 139 -6.46 14.95 -12.48
CA ILE A 139 -7.17 16.17 -12.91
C ILE A 139 -8.40 15.77 -13.72
N VAL A 140 -9.55 16.36 -13.40
CA VAL A 140 -10.81 16.13 -14.11
C VAL A 140 -11.08 17.23 -15.14
N SER A 141 -11.33 16.88 -16.39
CA SER A 141 -11.73 17.80 -17.46
C SER A 141 -13.16 18.33 -17.27
N ASP A 142 -13.54 19.37 -18.02
CA ASP A 142 -14.92 19.87 -18.04
C ASP A 142 -15.93 18.80 -18.51
N ALA A 143 -15.49 17.81 -19.29
CA ALA A 143 -16.31 16.68 -19.74
C ALA A 143 -16.43 15.55 -18.69
N GLY A 144 -15.69 15.64 -17.58
CA GLY A 144 -15.66 14.62 -16.53
C GLY A 144 -14.67 13.49 -16.77
N GLU A 145 -13.75 13.65 -17.73
CA GLU A 145 -12.68 12.70 -18.01
C GLU A 145 -11.48 12.95 -17.08
N ILE A 146 -10.82 11.89 -16.63
CA ILE A 146 -9.57 12.01 -15.88
C ILE A 146 -8.45 12.14 -16.91
N LEU A 147 -7.77 13.29 -16.91
CA LEU A 147 -6.75 13.63 -17.88
C LEU A 147 -5.43 12.95 -17.52
N ASN A 148 -4.88 12.14 -18.42
CA ASN A 148 -3.67 11.35 -18.15
C ASN A 148 -2.43 12.25 -18.02
N ASP A 149 -2.03 12.89 -19.11
CA ASP A 149 -0.73 13.56 -19.22
C ASP A 149 -0.65 14.79 -18.29
N GLU A 150 -1.71 15.59 -18.23
CA GLU A 150 -1.80 16.73 -17.32
C GLU A 150 -1.75 16.30 -15.85
N THR A 151 -2.26 15.11 -15.51
CA THR A 151 -2.10 14.55 -14.16
C THR A 151 -0.65 14.17 -13.92
N VAL A 152 -0.02 13.46 -14.87
CA VAL A 152 1.38 13.03 -14.75
C VAL A 152 2.31 14.22 -14.49
N GLU A 153 2.11 15.37 -15.16
CA GLU A 153 2.87 16.59 -14.91
C GLU A 153 2.82 17.08 -13.44
N VAL A 154 1.67 16.92 -12.78
CA VAL A 154 1.52 17.27 -11.36
C VAL A 154 2.12 16.21 -10.45
N LEU A 155 1.97 14.92 -10.78
CA LEU A 155 2.53 13.81 -10.01
C LEU A 155 4.06 13.87 -9.97
N VAL A 156 4.71 14.31 -11.06
CA VAL A 156 6.16 14.57 -11.08
C VAL A 156 6.55 15.63 -10.07
N GLN A 157 5.83 16.76 -10.04
CA GLN A 157 6.07 17.83 -9.06
C GLN A 157 5.85 17.34 -7.61
N GLN A 158 4.81 16.55 -7.39
CA GLN A 158 4.53 15.93 -6.09
C GLN A 158 5.69 15.04 -5.66
N ALA A 159 6.13 14.11 -6.51
CA ALA A 159 7.22 13.19 -6.22
C ALA A 159 8.53 13.93 -5.91
N VAL A 160 8.89 14.94 -6.70
CA VAL A 160 10.10 15.76 -6.45
C VAL A 160 9.99 16.51 -5.13
N SER A 161 8.84 17.11 -4.80
CA SER A 161 8.65 17.80 -3.51
C SER A 161 8.75 16.87 -2.29
N GLN A 162 8.33 15.61 -2.45
CA GLN A 162 8.43 14.59 -1.40
C GLN A 162 9.89 14.12 -1.25
N ALA A 163 10.62 13.96 -2.36
CA ALA A 163 12.05 13.68 -2.36
C ALA A 163 12.85 14.80 -1.70
N GLU A 164 12.55 16.07 -1.99
CA GLU A 164 13.13 17.24 -1.33
C GLU A 164 12.90 17.23 0.19
N ALA A 165 11.76 16.70 0.65
CA ALA A 165 11.45 16.56 2.06
C ALA A 165 12.21 15.42 2.75
N GLY A 166 12.81 14.49 1.99
CA GLY A 166 13.62 13.38 2.48
C GLY A 166 12.93 12.01 2.44
N THR A 167 11.90 11.82 1.61
CA THR A 167 11.32 10.49 1.35
C THR A 167 12.37 9.54 0.78
N ASP A 168 12.34 8.26 1.18
CA ASP A 168 13.20 7.22 0.59
C ASP A 168 12.56 6.57 -0.64
N ILE A 169 11.24 6.37 -0.61
CA ILE A 169 10.48 5.76 -1.71
C ILE A 169 9.23 6.59 -2.00
N VAL A 170 9.06 7.03 -3.24
CA VAL A 170 7.75 7.51 -3.71
C VAL A 170 6.93 6.34 -4.25
N ALA A 171 5.64 6.34 -4.00
CA ALA A 171 4.76 5.23 -4.35
C ALA A 171 3.56 5.72 -5.18
N PRO A 172 3.72 5.85 -6.51
CA PRO A 172 2.67 6.33 -7.41
C PRO A 172 1.49 5.37 -7.41
N SER A 173 0.36 5.82 -6.88
CA SER A 173 -0.86 5.01 -6.76
C SER A 173 -1.99 5.44 -7.70
N ASP A 174 -1.76 6.46 -8.51
CA ASP A 174 -2.71 7.11 -9.40
C ASP A 174 -3.28 6.23 -10.54
N MET A 175 -2.50 5.27 -11.05
CA MET A 175 -2.82 4.42 -12.22
C MET A 175 -2.94 5.20 -13.55
N MET A 176 -2.19 6.28 -13.73
CA MET A 176 -2.03 6.93 -15.04
C MET A 176 -1.01 6.17 -15.89
N ASP A 177 -1.17 6.22 -17.20
CA ASP A 177 -0.22 5.61 -18.15
C ASP A 177 1.06 6.45 -18.21
N GLY A 178 2.24 5.80 -18.15
CA GLY A 178 3.55 6.44 -18.30
C GLY A 178 4.07 7.23 -17.09
N ARG A 179 3.33 7.26 -15.97
CA ARG A 179 3.74 8.05 -14.79
C ARG A 179 5.05 7.60 -14.18
N ILE A 180 5.41 6.31 -14.27
CA ILE A 180 6.61 5.80 -13.62
C ILE A 180 7.85 6.38 -14.29
N GLY A 181 7.89 6.36 -15.62
CA GLY A 181 9.00 6.91 -16.40
C GLY A 181 9.12 8.41 -16.19
N ALA A 182 8.00 9.13 -16.25
CA ALA A 182 7.98 10.58 -16.03
C ALA A 182 8.44 10.97 -14.62
N ILE A 183 8.00 10.24 -13.58
CA ILE A 183 8.43 10.48 -12.20
C ILE A 183 9.92 10.15 -12.04
N ARG A 184 10.40 9.07 -12.67
CA ARG A 184 11.82 8.72 -12.65
C ARG A 184 12.67 9.81 -13.27
N ASP A 185 12.33 10.26 -14.47
CA ASP A 185 13.03 11.33 -15.16
C ASP A 185 13.04 12.63 -14.34
N GLY A 186 11.89 13.00 -13.76
CA GLY A 186 11.79 14.20 -12.92
C GLY A 186 12.61 14.13 -11.63
N LEU A 187 12.64 12.96 -10.96
CA LEU A 187 13.50 12.74 -9.79
C LEU A 187 14.98 12.83 -10.18
N ASP A 188 15.38 12.22 -11.28
CA ASP A 188 16.77 12.21 -11.74
C ASP A 188 17.24 13.61 -12.17
N GLU A 189 16.40 14.37 -12.90
CA GLU A 189 16.69 15.75 -13.30
C GLU A 189 16.85 16.68 -12.08
N ALA A 190 16.05 16.47 -11.04
CA ALA A 190 16.15 17.20 -9.77
C ALA A 190 17.30 16.71 -8.87
N GLY A 191 18.02 15.66 -9.25
CA GLY A 191 19.19 15.12 -8.54
C GLY A 191 18.87 14.05 -7.49
N PHE A 192 17.62 13.58 -7.40
CA PHE A 192 17.14 12.57 -6.46
C PHE A 192 17.27 11.13 -6.98
N THR A 193 18.44 10.81 -7.55
CA THR A 193 18.76 9.50 -8.17
C THR A 193 18.72 8.29 -7.24
N GLN A 194 18.62 8.50 -5.92
CA GLN A 194 18.58 7.44 -4.91
C GLN A 194 17.19 7.18 -4.34
N VAL A 195 16.20 8.01 -4.69
CA VAL A 195 14.82 7.81 -4.24
C VAL A 195 14.18 6.71 -5.06
N GLY A 196 13.72 5.65 -4.40
CA GLY A 196 13.12 4.50 -5.07
C GLY A 196 11.68 4.76 -5.50
N ILE A 197 11.18 3.95 -6.44
CA ILE A 197 9.79 3.95 -6.89
C ILE A 197 9.13 2.61 -6.56
N LEU A 198 8.08 2.66 -5.73
CA LEU A 198 7.16 1.55 -5.49
C LEU A 198 5.89 1.75 -6.33
N ALA A 199 5.90 1.19 -7.54
CA ALA A 199 4.81 1.37 -8.48
C ALA A 199 3.58 0.54 -8.07
N TYR A 200 2.40 1.18 -8.00
CA TYR A 200 1.13 0.47 -7.87
C TYR A 200 0.68 -0.11 -9.21
N SER A 201 1.49 -0.99 -9.80
CA SER A 201 1.29 -1.51 -11.16
C SER A 201 -0.04 -2.21 -11.35
N ALA A 202 -0.43 -3.05 -10.39
CA ALA A 202 -1.67 -3.81 -10.46
C ALA A 202 -2.66 -3.32 -9.38
N LYS A 203 -3.14 -2.08 -9.51
CA LYS A 203 -4.19 -1.51 -8.64
C LYS A 203 -5.57 -1.63 -9.30
N TYR A 204 -6.41 -2.47 -8.70
CA TYR A 204 -7.74 -2.81 -9.22
C TYR A 204 -8.83 -1.83 -8.77
N ALA A 205 -9.87 -1.67 -9.59
CA ALA A 205 -11.09 -0.93 -9.31
C ALA A 205 -11.96 -1.69 -8.29
N SER A 206 -11.51 -1.69 -7.03
CA SER A 206 -12.00 -2.60 -5.99
C SER A 206 -13.03 -1.97 -5.04
N ALA A 207 -13.94 -2.81 -4.55
CA ALA A 207 -14.89 -2.46 -3.49
C ALA A 207 -14.26 -2.50 -2.08
N TYR A 208 -13.05 -3.03 -1.92
CA TYR A 208 -12.37 -3.15 -0.63
C TYR A 208 -11.84 -1.81 -0.08
N TYR A 209 -11.88 -0.72 -0.84
CA TYR A 209 -11.28 0.57 -0.44
C TYR A 209 -12.19 1.46 0.42
N GLY A 210 -13.45 1.08 0.64
CA GLY A 210 -14.43 1.90 1.38
C GLY A 210 -13.86 2.51 2.67
N PRO A 211 -13.33 1.70 3.61
CA PRO A 211 -12.83 2.24 4.87
C PRO A 211 -11.62 3.19 4.75
N PHE A 212 -10.82 3.07 3.68
CA PHE A 212 -9.71 4.00 3.43
C PHE A 212 -10.23 5.36 2.94
N ARG A 213 -11.25 5.35 2.08
CA ARG A 213 -11.90 6.57 1.61
C ARG A 213 -12.58 7.32 2.77
N ASP A 214 -13.12 6.59 3.75
CA ASP A 214 -13.59 7.19 5.00
C ASP A 214 -12.42 7.77 5.80
N ALA A 215 -11.28 7.08 5.87
CA ALA A 215 -10.09 7.55 6.60
C ALA A 215 -9.54 8.87 6.07
N LEU A 216 -9.64 9.15 4.76
CA LEU A 216 -9.11 10.38 4.14
C LEU A 216 -10.19 11.39 3.70
N GLU A 217 -11.47 11.02 3.78
CA GLU A 217 -12.57 11.81 3.19
C GLU A 217 -12.31 12.09 1.69
N SER A 218 -11.85 11.05 0.97
CA SER A 218 -11.36 11.11 -0.42
C SER A 218 -12.19 10.27 -1.40
N ALA A 219 -13.42 9.89 -1.03
CA ALA A 219 -14.31 9.22 -1.98
C ALA A 219 -14.55 10.10 -3.24
N PRO A 220 -14.55 9.52 -4.46
CA PRO A 220 -14.92 10.26 -5.65
C PRO A 220 -16.26 10.96 -5.47
N LYS A 221 -16.32 12.25 -5.76
CA LYS A 221 -17.57 13.04 -5.62
C LYS A 221 -18.58 12.71 -6.71
N PHE A 222 -18.14 12.07 -7.79
CA PHE A 222 -18.97 11.54 -8.87
C PHE A 222 -18.32 10.29 -9.46
N GLY A 223 -19.10 9.51 -10.22
CA GLY A 223 -18.60 8.38 -11.00
C GLY A 223 -17.93 7.28 -10.18
N ASP A 224 -16.93 6.65 -10.79
CA ASP A 224 -16.09 5.63 -10.18
C ASP A 224 -14.65 5.74 -10.73
N LYS A 225 -13.75 4.87 -10.27
CA LYS A 225 -12.33 4.88 -10.66
C LYS A 225 -12.01 3.90 -11.81
N LYS A 226 -13.02 3.38 -12.54
CA LYS A 226 -12.84 2.28 -13.52
C LYS A 226 -12.21 2.71 -14.84
N THR A 227 -12.07 4.00 -15.10
CA THR A 227 -11.42 4.49 -16.33
C THR A 227 -9.89 4.46 -16.24
N TYR A 228 -9.34 4.11 -15.09
CA TYR A 228 -7.89 4.03 -14.85
C TYR A 228 -7.48 2.89 -13.92
N GLN A 229 -8.27 2.57 -12.88
CA GLN A 229 -8.03 1.36 -12.09
C GLN A 229 -8.50 0.12 -12.84
N MET A 230 -7.73 -0.97 -12.74
CA MET A 230 -7.94 -2.19 -13.53
C MET A 230 -9.26 -2.89 -13.22
N ASP A 231 -9.85 -3.57 -14.20
CA ASP A 231 -11.00 -4.45 -14.00
C ASP A 231 -10.60 -5.68 -13.17
N PRO A 232 -11.26 -5.96 -12.02
CA PRO A 232 -11.04 -7.18 -11.23
C PRO A 232 -11.12 -8.50 -12.00
N ALA A 233 -11.78 -8.53 -13.16
CA ALA A 233 -11.86 -9.71 -14.02
C ALA A 233 -10.56 -10.02 -14.78
N ASN A 234 -9.58 -9.10 -14.80
CA ASN A 234 -8.40 -9.17 -15.66
C ASN A 234 -7.14 -9.58 -14.88
N ALA A 235 -6.63 -10.79 -15.17
CA ALA A 235 -5.34 -11.24 -14.66
C ALA A 235 -4.17 -10.97 -15.63
N ARG A 236 -4.39 -11.16 -16.94
CA ARG A 236 -3.32 -10.99 -17.96
C ARG A 236 -2.88 -9.54 -18.12
N GLU A 237 -3.79 -8.60 -17.90
CA GLU A 237 -3.52 -7.17 -17.96
C GLU A 237 -2.47 -6.75 -16.92
N ALA A 238 -2.50 -7.35 -15.73
CA ALA A 238 -1.51 -7.07 -14.67
C ALA A 238 -0.07 -7.34 -15.11
N LEU A 239 0.14 -8.33 -15.99
CA LEU A 239 1.47 -8.61 -16.54
C LEU A 239 1.94 -7.51 -17.48
N LYS A 240 1.02 -6.88 -18.23
CA LYS A 240 1.34 -5.76 -19.10
C LYS A 240 1.69 -4.53 -18.27
N GLU A 241 0.88 -4.20 -17.27
CA GLU A 241 1.13 -3.05 -16.37
C GLU A 241 2.49 -3.17 -15.67
N VAL A 242 2.78 -4.33 -15.07
CA VAL A 242 4.08 -4.58 -14.43
C VAL A 242 5.24 -4.48 -15.42
N ALA A 243 5.08 -5.02 -16.64
CA ALA A 243 6.16 -4.97 -17.63
C ALA A 243 6.49 -3.52 -18.03
N LEU A 244 5.47 -2.68 -18.22
CA LEU A 244 5.66 -1.26 -18.53
C LEU A 244 6.32 -0.52 -17.36
N ASP A 245 5.81 -0.67 -16.15
CA ASP A 245 6.37 0.00 -14.96
C ASP A 245 7.84 -0.40 -14.71
N VAL A 246 8.21 -1.67 -14.94
CA VAL A 246 9.60 -2.14 -14.82
C VAL A 246 10.48 -1.55 -15.93
N GLU A 247 10.00 -1.48 -17.17
CA GLU A 247 10.72 -0.84 -18.28
C GLU A 247 10.93 0.66 -18.03
N GLU A 248 9.97 1.29 -17.37
CA GLU A 248 9.97 2.70 -16.98
C GLU A 248 10.81 3.01 -15.73
N GLY A 249 11.37 2.00 -15.06
CA GLY A 249 12.31 2.20 -13.94
C GLY A 249 11.70 2.08 -12.54
N ALA A 250 10.61 1.33 -12.36
CA ALA A 250 10.14 0.96 -11.03
C ALA A 250 11.14 0.04 -10.31
N ASP A 251 11.51 0.39 -9.08
CA ASP A 251 12.37 -0.45 -8.22
C ASP A 251 11.59 -1.59 -7.57
N MET A 252 10.30 -1.40 -7.36
CA MET A 252 9.36 -2.38 -6.81
C MET A 252 8.00 -2.23 -7.47
N VAL A 253 7.25 -3.32 -7.58
CA VAL A 253 5.87 -3.32 -8.10
C VAL A 253 4.88 -3.81 -7.05
N MET A 254 3.64 -3.34 -7.09
CA MET A 254 2.63 -3.68 -6.09
C MET A 254 1.33 -4.22 -6.71
N VAL A 255 0.73 -5.20 -6.02
CA VAL A 255 -0.66 -5.61 -6.22
C VAL A 255 -1.55 -5.03 -5.12
N LYS A 256 -2.67 -4.41 -5.52
CA LYS A 256 -3.65 -3.82 -4.60
C LYS A 256 -5.08 -4.03 -5.13
N PRO A 257 -6.01 -4.59 -4.34
CA PRO A 257 -5.86 -5.20 -3.00
C PRO A 257 -5.07 -6.51 -2.98
N ALA A 258 -4.82 -7.10 -1.81
CA ALA A 258 -3.99 -8.30 -1.68
C ALA A 258 -4.78 -9.61 -1.56
N LEU A 259 -5.63 -9.77 -0.53
CA LEU A 259 -6.25 -11.06 -0.20
C LEU A 259 -7.10 -11.65 -1.33
N ALA A 260 -7.80 -10.80 -2.07
CA ALA A 260 -8.63 -11.22 -3.22
C ALA A 260 -7.82 -11.43 -4.52
N TYR A 261 -6.52 -11.12 -4.51
CA TYR A 261 -5.64 -11.09 -5.69
C TYR A 261 -4.30 -11.82 -5.42
N LEU A 262 -4.31 -12.81 -4.52
CA LEU A 262 -3.13 -13.64 -4.23
C LEU A 262 -2.63 -14.39 -5.47
N ASP A 263 -3.54 -14.74 -6.38
CA ASP A 263 -3.21 -15.33 -7.68
C ASP A 263 -2.45 -14.35 -8.58
N ILE A 264 -2.79 -13.06 -8.54
CA ILE A 264 -2.07 -12.00 -9.26
C ILE A 264 -0.68 -11.76 -8.68
N ILE A 265 -0.56 -11.74 -7.34
CA ILE A 265 0.74 -11.66 -6.65
C ILE A 265 1.65 -12.81 -7.09
N GLN A 266 1.12 -14.04 -7.08
CA GLN A 266 1.86 -15.22 -7.53
C GLN A 266 2.25 -15.14 -9.00
N LEU A 267 1.32 -14.71 -9.85
CA LEU A 267 1.54 -14.56 -11.29
C LEU A 267 2.68 -13.58 -11.57
N ILE A 268 2.64 -12.40 -10.97
CA ILE A 268 3.67 -11.37 -11.12
C ILE A 268 5.02 -11.87 -10.58
N LYS A 269 5.05 -12.41 -9.35
CA LYS A 269 6.29 -12.93 -8.74
C LYS A 269 6.96 -14.01 -9.57
N SER A 270 6.20 -14.75 -10.38
CA SER A 270 6.74 -15.81 -11.24
C SER A 270 7.44 -15.31 -12.50
N VAL A 271 7.23 -14.05 -12.89
CA VAL A 271 7.73 -13.50 -14.16
C VAL A 271 8.59 -12.24 -14.01
N THR A 272 8.53 -11.57 -12.86
CA THR A 272 9.35 -10.38 -12.59
C THR A 272 10.53 -10.70 -11.68
N ASP A 273 11.59 -9.93 -11.85
CA ASP A 273 12.85 -9.97 -11.10
C ASP A 273 12.97 -8.82 -10.09
N VAL A 274 12.09 -7.82 -10.13
CA VAL A 274 11.98 -6.81 -9.07
C VAL A 274 11.16 -7.33 -7.88
N PRO A 275 11.35 -6.76 -6.67
CA PRO A 275 10.51 -7.09 -5.52
C PRO A 275 9.02 -6.80 -5.75
N VAL A 276 8.17 -7.68 -5.22
CA VAL A 276 6.71 -7.58 -5.31
C VAL A 276 6.13 -7.20 -3.95
N ALA A 277 5.48 -6.06 -3.87
CA ALA A 277 4.70 -5.64 -2.71
C ALA A 277 3.22 -6.07 -2.83
N ALA A 278 2.56 -6.21 -1.68
CA ALA A 278 1.13 -6.43 -1.60
C ALA A 278 0.51 -5.47 -0.59
N TYR A 279 -0.66 -4.90 -0.89
CA TYR A 279 -1.39 -4.07 0.07
C TYR A 279 -2.57 -4.83 0.67
N ASN A 280 -2.47 -5.21 1.94
CA ASN A 280 -3.59 -5.67 2.75
C ASN A 280 -4.50 -4.47 3.09
N VAL A 281 -5.50 -4.19 2.24
CA VAL A 281 -6.16 -2.88 2.29
C VAL A 281 -7.14 -2.75 3.45
N SER A 282 -7.61 -1.52 3.65
CA SER A 282 -8.50 -1.14 4.75
C SER A 282 -9.76 -2.00 4.88
N GLY A 283 -10.39 -2.43 3.78
CA GLY A 283 -11.52 -3.36 3.81
C GLY A 283 -11.15 -4.76 4.29
N GLU A 284 -9.96 -5.26 3.93
CA GLU A 284 -9.47 -6.56 4.39
C GLU A 284 -9.21 -6.52 5.91
N TYR A 285 -8.57 -5.44 6.39
CA TYR A 285 -8.41 -5.16 7.81
C TYR A 285 -9.75 -5.10 8.56
N ALA A 286 -10.68 -4.29 8.05
CA ALA A 286 -11.98 -4.06 8.69
C ALA A 286 -12.81 -5.35 8.78
N MET A 287 -12.75 -6.21 7.76
CA MET A 287 -13.43 -7.51 7.78
C MET A 287 -12.91 -8.41 8.91
N ILE A 288 -11.58 -8.49 9.09
CA ILE A 288 -10.97 -9.29 10.17
C ILE A 288 -11.31 -8.69 11.54
N LYS A 289 -11.16 -7.37 11.72
CA LYS A 289 -11.51 -6.67 12.96
C LYS A 289 -12.96 -6.87 13.36
N ALA A 290 -13.89 -6.67 12.42
CA ALA A 290 -15.31 -6.80 12.70
C ALA A 290 -15.70 -8.24 13.10
N ALA A 291 -15.15 -9.25 12.43
CA ALA A 291 -15.40 -10.65 12.76
C ALA A 291 -14.74 -11.05 14.09
N GLY A 292 -13.54 -10.53 14.38
CA GLY A 292 -12.81 -10.71 15.63
C GLY A 292 -13.55 -10.14 16.84
N GLN A 293 -13.98 -8.88 16.76
CA GLN A 293 -14.76 -8.21 17.82
C GLN A 293 -16.09 -8.92 18.11
N LYS A 294 -16.71 -9.55 17.11
CA LYS A 294 -17.93 -10.35 17.28
C LYS A 294 -17.67 -11.77 17.79
N GLY A 295 -16.41 -12.17 17.95
CA GLY A 295 -16.02 -13.51 18.37
C GLY A 295 -16.31 -14.60 17.35
N TRP A 296 -16.50 -14.25 16.07
CA TRP A 296 -16.74 -15.23 15.00
C TRP A 296 -15.46 -15.95 14.59
N ILE A 297 -14.32 -15.30 14.78
CA ILE A 297 -12.99 -15.81 14.47
C ILE A 297 -12.00 -15.46 15.60
N ASP A 298 -10.91 -16.20 15.66
CA ASP A 298 -9.72 -15.80 16.43
C ASP A 298 -8.94 -14.76 15.62
N GLU A 299 -9.14 -13.49 15.94
CA GLU A 299 -8.59 -12.33 15.20
C GLU A 299 -7.09 -12.47 14.94
N LYS A 300 -6.30 -12.78 15.99
CA LYS A 300 -4.84 -12.86 15.90
C LYS A 300 -4.40 -14.00 14.98
N LYS A 301 -5.04 -15.16 15.06
CA LYS A 301 -4.69 -16.29 14.18
C LYS A 301 -5.04 -15.99 12.73
N VAL A 302 -6.21 -15.44 12.46
CA VAL A 302 -6.65 -15.13 11.10
C VAL A 302 -5.81 -14.00 10.48
N MET A 303 -5.45 -12.98 11.27
CA MET A 303 -4.52 -11.93 10.85
C MET A 303 -3.17 -12.53 10.41
N LEU A 304 -2.55 -13.35 11.26
CA LEU A 304 -1.25 -13.98 10.93
C LEU A 304 -1.36 -14.94 9.73
N GLU A 305 -2.46 -15.69 9.61
CA GLU A 305 -2.69 -16.59 8.48
C GLU A 305 -2.87 -15.80 7.17
N THR A 306 -3.56 -14.65 7.22
CA THR A 306 -3.77 -13.74 6.10
C THR A 306 -2.42 -13.18 5.61
N LEU A 307 -1.60 -12.62 6.50
CA LEU A 307 -0.28 -12.10 6.14
C LEU A 307 0.66 -13.20 5.62
N THR A 308 0.62 -14.39 6.25
CA THR A 308 1.38 -15.55 5.77
C THR A 308 0.95 -15.97 4.37
N SER A 309 -0.33 -15.83 4.03
CA SER A 309 -0.84 -16.16 2.70
C SER A 309 -0.30 -15.22 1.62
N MET A 310 -0.16 -13.92 1.93
CA MET A 310 0.42 -12.91 1.04
C MET A 310 1.91 -13.18 0.82
N LYS A 311 2.67 -13.43 1.90
CA LYS A 311 4.09 -13.81 1.80
C LYS A 311 4.27 -15.09 0.98
N ARG A 312 3.43 -16.10 1.21
CA ARG A 312 3.48 -17.38 0.47
C ARG A 312 3.12 -17.20 -1.01
N ALA A 313 2.20 -16.29 -1.33
CA ALA A 313 1.83 -15.99 -2.71
C ALA A 313 3.00 -15.39 -3.49
N GLY A 314 3.92 -14.69 -2.82
CA GLY A 314 5.13 -14.16 -3.45
C GLY A 314 5.48 -12.74 -3.03
N ALA A 315 4.69 -12.11 -2.15
CA ALA A 315 4.98 -10.76 -1.67
C ALA A 315 6.31 -10.74 -0.89
N ASP A 316 7.23 -9.91 -1.33
CA ASP A 316 8.45 -9.60 -0.60
C ASP A 316 8.14 -8.64 0.56
N VAL A 317 7.23 -7.69 0.33
CA VAL A 317 6.83 -6.65 1.29
C VAL A 317 5.30 -6.52 1.34
N ILE A 318 4.74 -6.24 2.52
CA ILE A 318 3.30 -6.15 2.77
C ILE A 318 2.99 -4.83 3.47
N LEU A 319 2.14 -4.00 2.85
CA LEU A 319 1.53 -2.84 3.51
C LEU A 319 0.33 -3.33 4.31
N THR A 320 0.32 -3.13 5.64
CA THR A 320 -0.74 -3.64 6.53
C THR A 320 -0.88 -2.90 7.84
#